data_AF-A0A7S3RWC6-F1
#
_entry.id   AF-A0A7S3RWC6-F1
#
_cell.length_a   1.000
_cell.length_b   1.000
_cell.length_c   1.000
_cell.angle_alpha   90.00
_cell.angle_beta   90.00
_cell.angle_gamma   90.00
#
_symmetry.space_group_name_H-M   'P 1'
#
loop_
_entity.id
_entity.type
_entity.pdbx_description
1 polymer ?
#
loop_
_entity_poly.entity_id
_entity_poly.type
_entity_poly.pdbx_seq_one_letter_code
_entity_poly.pdbx_strand_id
1 'polypeptide(L)'
;AASESVLDPRLQACLGALQLRLAHFLLLAYSAHHARSLLRRPRRHRPVRGRLARLPRVARRAGHPLVGEMSTRAKPVAGEFALSAAERSAIAKHLQSSVRSEPRPAAPTTARVVPPPQPWPSVKPRKCTANELPAYRHREELLATVRAARVTLVRGATGCGKSTQLPRLLLLEAATAGTPCAIVVAQPRRLAAMALAERVASELGEGVGGVCGYRVRGDARASAETALTYVTTGVLLRLLEEDAALQGFSHVVVDEVHERSVETDLLLLALRRALAAGSSAKVVLMSATVPAAPYCEYFAASLGGGGGGVAVVEVPGRTYPVEELFLEDAVSNTGYACAAASARDTPLPVEPSLGAAAKAAAAASEAADAAAAA
;
A
#
# COMPACT_ATOMS: atom_id res chain seq x y z
N ALA A 1 -19.99 16.13 39.74
CA ALA A 1 -20.91 14.98 39.62
C ALA A 1 -21.79 15.19 38.39
N ALA A 2 -21.52 14.44 37.32
CA ALA A 2 -22.37 14.17 36.14
C ALA A 2 -21.53 13.29 35.19
N SER A 3 -21.45 11.98 35.47
CA SER A 3 -22.11 10.92 34.70
C SER A 3 -21.40 10.61 33.37
N GLU A 4 -20.26 9.93 33.46
CA GLU A 4 -19.71 9.16 32.35
C GLU A 4 -20.68 8.00 32.05
N SER A 5 -21.32 8.05 30.88
CA SER A 5 -22.16 6.97 30.39
C SER A 5 -21.29 5.78 30.00
N VAL A 6 -21.09 4.86 30.94
CA VAL A 6 -20.55 3.51 30.68
C VAL A 6 -21.52 2.83 29.70
N LEU A 7 -21.09 2.68 28.44
CA LEU A 7 -21.83 1.90 27.45
C LEU A 7 -21.93 0.46 27.93
N ASP A 8 -23.15 -0.10 27.86
CA ASP A 8 -23.45 -1.47 28.26
C ASP A 8 -22.47 -2.46 27.58
N PRO A 9 -21.80 -3.35 28.34
CA PRO A 9 -20.85 -4.32 27.79
C PRO A 9 -21.42 -5.20 26.67
N ARG A 10 -22.75 -5.40 26.63
CA ARG A 10 -23.43 -6.10 25.53
C ARG A 10 -23.45 -5.28 24.24
N LEU A 11 -23.62 -3.96 24.36
CA LEU A 11 -23.57 -3.01 23.25
C LEU A 11 -22.14 -2.91 22.69
N GLN A 12 -21.13 -2.95 23.55
CA GLN A 12 -19.72 -2.96 23.15
C GLN A 12 -19.33 -4.26 22.42
N ALA A 13 -19.84 -5.41 22.87
CA ALA A 13 -19.69 -6.68 22.16
C ALA A 13 -20.42 -6.68 20.80
N CYS A 14 -21.63 -6.11 20.72
CA CYS A 14 -22.36 -5.95 19.46
C CYS A 14 -21.64 -5.01 18.47
N LEU A 15 -21.08 -3.89 18.95
CA LEU A 15 -20.26 -2.98 18.15
C LEU A 15 -18.99 -3.67 17.63
N GLY A 16 -18.31 -4.46 18.47
CA GLY A 16 -17.15 -5.25 18.05
C GLY A 16 -17.51 -6.30 16.98
N ALA A 17 -18.63 -7.01 17.14
CA ALA A 17 -19.12 -7.98 16.17
C ALA A 17 -19.56 -7.32 14.85
N LEU A 18 -20.19 -6.14 14.92
CA LEU A 18 -20.58 -5.35 13.75
C LEU A 18 -19.34 -4.86 12.98
N GLN A 19 -18.32 -4.36 13.69
CA GLN A 19 -17.04 -3.96 13.09
C GLN A 19 -16.28 -5.15 12.48
N LEU A 20 -16.39 -6.35 13.05
CA LEU A 20 -15.81 -7.57 12.48
C LEU A 20 -16.50 -7.93 11.16
N ARG A 21 -17.84 -7.90 11.14
CA ARG A 21 -18.65 -8.18 9.95
C ARG A 21 -18.42 -7.15 8.85
N LEU A 22 -18.28 -5.88 9.21
CA LEU A 22 -18.03 -4.79 8.26
C LEU A 22 -16.63 -4.88 7.66
N ALA A 23 -15.60 -5.21 8.46
CA ALA A 23 -14.26 -5.46 7.95
C ALA A 23 -14.20 -6.69 7.02
N HIS A 24 -14.87 -7.79 7.39
CA HIS A 24 -14.96 -8.97 6.54
C HIS A 24 -15.71 -8.68 5.23
N PHE A 25 -16.79 -7.90 5.29
CA PHE A 25 -17.53 -7.45 4.12
C PHE A 25 -16.67 -6.56 3.21
N LEU A 26 -15.90 -5.62 3.77
CA LEU A 26 -14.98 -4.77 3.01
C LEU A 26 -13.86 -5.59 2.35
N LEU A 27 -13.32 -6.60 3.03
CA LEU A 27 -12.35 -7.55 2.47
C LEU A 27 -12.96 -8.34 1.29
N LEU A 28 -14.17 -8.88 1.44
CA LEU A 28 -14.87 -9.59 0.36
C LEU A 28 -15.22 -8.68 -0.82
N ALA A 29 -15.69 -7.46 -0.54
CA ALA A 29 -16.00 -6.45 -1.56
C ALA A 29 -14.73 -6.01 -2.30
N TYR A 30 -13.61 -5.88 -1.59
CA TYR A 30 -12.30 -5.61 -2.18
C TYR A 30 -11.84 -6.77 -3.09
N SER A 31 -11.97 -8.03 -2.65
CA SER A 31 -11.70 -9.21 -3.49
C SER A 31 -12.55 -9.22 -4.77
N ALA A 32 -13.84 -8.88 -4.66
CA ALA A 32 -14.77 -8.83 -5.78
C ALA A 32 -14.48 -7.66 -6.74
N HIS A 33 -14.13 -6.48 -6.23
CA HIS A 33 -13.75 -5.33 -7.04
C HIS A 33 -12.42 -5.58 -7.77
N HIS A 34 -11.44 -6.19 -7.10
CA HIS A 34 -10.16 -6.57 -7.70
C HIS A 34 -10.34 -7.67 -8.78
N ALA A 35 -11.28 -8.59 -8.61
CA ALA A 35 -11.63 -9.54 -9.67
C ALA A 35 -12.23 -8.84 -10.92
N ARG A 36 -13.02 -7.78 -10.73
CA ARG A 36 -13.61 -6.99 -11.83
C ARG A 36 -12.59 -6.11 -12.55
N SER A 37 -11.59 -5.55 -11.86
CA SER A 37 -10.52 -4.77 -12.52
C SER A 37 -9.64 -5.63 -13.43
N LEU A 38 -9.48 -6.91 -13.11
CA LEU A 38 -8.74 -7.90 -13.90
C LEU A 38 -9.47 -8.35 -15.19
N LEU A 39 -10.79 -8.13 -15.30
CA LEU A 39 -11.56 -8.42 -16.52
C LEU A 39 -11.47 -7.31 -17.58
N ARG A 40 -10.88 -6.15 -17.26
CA ARG A 40 -10.55 -5.13 -18.26
C ARG A 40 -9.27 -5.52 -18.99
N ARG A 41 -9.41 -6.28 -20.08
CA ARG A 41 -8.29 -6.61 -20.98
C ARG A 41 -7.60 -5.33 -21.48
N PRO A 42 -6.26 -5.26 -21.50
CA PRO A 42 -5.57 -4.19 -22.22
C PRO A 42 -5.86 -4.31 -23.71
N ARG A 43 -6.27 -3.20 -24.35
CA ARG A 43 -6.37 -3.12 -25.82
C ARG A 43 -4.97 -3.36 -26.40
N ARG A 44 -4.76 -4.50 -27.04
CA ARG A 44 -3.53 -4.81 -27.77
C ARG A 44 -3.40 -3.83 -28.95
N HIS A 45 -2.30 -3.07 -29.00
CA HIS A 45 -1.84 -2.41 -30.20
C HIS A 45 -1.55 -3.46 -31.29
N ARG A 46 -2.19 -3.33 -32.45
CA ARG A 46 -1.81 -4.05 -33.69
C ARG A 46 -0.92 -3.14 -34.54
N PRO A 47 0.12 -3.68 -35.20
CA PRO A 47 0.92 -2.90 -36.15
C PRO A 47 0.11 -2.69 -37.45
N VAL A 48 0.21 -1.49 -38.02
CA VAL A 48 -0.43 -1.10 -39.28
C VAL A 48 0.47 -1.52 -40.44
N ARG A 49 0.02 -2.47 -41.27
CA ARG A 49 0.42 -2.60 -42.69
C ARG A 49 -0.85 -2.71 -43.51
N GLY A 50 -0.95 -1.85 -44.54
CA GLY A 50 -2.20 -1.46 -45.16
C GLY A 50 -2.81 -2.41 -46.18
N ARG A 51 -4.06 -2.12 -46.53
CA ARG A 51 -4.63 -2.08 -47.89
C ARG A 51 -6.06 -1.54 -47.80
N LEU A 52 -6.38 -0.58 -48.67
CA LEU A 52 -7.71 -0.05 -48.89
C LEU A 52 -8.66 -1.15 -49.41
N ALA A 53 -9.86 -1.26 -48.84
CA ALA A 53 -11.06 -1.70 -49.57
C ALA A 53 -12.34 -1.34 -48.79
N ARG A 54 -13.04 -0.33 -49.33
CA ARG A 54 -14.49 -0.08 -49.41
C ARG A 54 -15.44 -0.88 -48.47
N LEU A 55 -16.21 -0.15 -47.65
CA LEU A 55 -17.49 -0.59 -47.08
C LEU A 55 -18.64 0.20 -47.70
N PRO A 56 -19.75 -0.41 -48.12
CA PRO A 56 -20.99 0.30 -48.40
C PRO A 56 -21.87 0.42 -47.14
N ARG A 57 -22.50 1.60 -47.00
CA ARG A 57 -23.59 1.90 -46.06
C ARG A 57 -24.93 1.56 -46.70
N VAL A 58 -25.82 0.86 -46.00
CA VAL A 58 -27.29 0.86 -46.20
C VAL A 58 -27.94 0.53 -44.82
N ALA A 59 -28.47 1.53 -44.10
CA ALA A 59 -29.90 1.92 -43.92
C ALA A 59 -30.62 1.11 -42.80
N ARG A 60 -31.00 1.75 -41.68
CA ARG A 60 -32.30 2.44 -41.39
C ARG A 60 -33.49 1.48 -41.55
N ARG A 61 -34.20 1.07 -40.49
CA ARG A 61 -35.34 1.70 -39.75
C ARG A 61 -35.91 0.55 -38.86
N ALA A 62 -36.63 0.68 -37.75
CA ALA A 62 -37.53 1.65 -37.12
C ALA A 62 -37.55 1.34 -35.60
N GLY A 63 -38.06 2.13 -34.65
CA GLY A 63 -38.86 3.35 -34.64
C GLY A 63 -38.93 3.91 -33.20
N HIS A 64 -39.16 5.22 -33.11
CA HIS A 64 -39.35 6.15 -31.97
C HIS A 64 -40.53 5.81 -31.02
N PRO A 65 -40.87 6.59 -29.93
CA PRO A 65 -40.40 7.91 -29.44
C PRO A 65 -40.07 8.00 -27.92
N LEU A 66 -39.15 8.88 -27.47
CA LEU A 66 -39.29 10.22 -26.82
C LEU A 66 -39.68 10.27 -25.32
N VAL A 67 -38.75 10.87 -24.54
CA VAL A 67 -38.91 11.90 -23.47
C VAL A 67 -39.77 11.56 -22.23
N GLY A 68 -39.20 11.76 -21.04
CA GLY A 68 -39.99 11.97 -19.81
C GLY A 68 -39.23 11.78 -18.49
N GLU A 69 -38.72 12.89 -17.95
CA GLU A 69 -38.70 13.26 -16.53
C GLU A 69 -37.84 12.48 -15.51
N MET A 70 -36.93 13.24 -14.90
CA MET A 70 -36.32 12.96 -13.60
C MET A 70 -37.40 13.04 -12.52
N SER A 71 -37.58 11.95 -11.77
CA SER A 71 -38.32 11.97 -10.50
C SER A 71 -37.48 11.33 -9.40
N THR A 72 -37.13 12.16 -8.43
CA THR A 72 -36.51 11.81 -7.16
C THR A 72 -37.47 10.99 -6.30
N ARG A 73 -37.14 9.72 -6.00
CA ARG A 73 -37.63 9.02 -4.79
C ARG A 73 -36.76 7.79 -4.50
N ALA A 74 -35.77 7.98 -3.64
CA ALA A 74 -35.10 6.86 -2.97
C ALA A 74 -36.07 6.27 -1.93
N LYS A 75 -36.41 4.99 -2.07
CA LYS A 75 -36.97 4.17 -0.99
C LYS A 75 -35.87 3.26 -0.45
N PRO A 76 -35.68 3.12 0.87
CA PRO A 76 -34.73 2.17 1.41
C PRO A 76 -35.34 0.77 1.34
N VAL A 77 -34.63 -0.16 0.69
CA VAL A 77 -34.96 -1.59 0.78
C VAL A 77 -34.01 -2.19 1.80
N ALA A 78 -34.54 -2.41 3.01
CA ALA A 78 -33.95 -3.34 3.96
C ALA A 78 -34.18 -4.76 3.43
N GLY A 79 -33.12 -5.41 2.95
CA GLY A 79 -33.15 -6.78 2.49
C GLY A 79 -31.85 -7.47 2.88
N GLU A 80 -31.96 -8.48 3.75
CA GLU A 80 -30.88 -9.40 4.05
C GLU A 80 -30.41 -10.10 2.77
N PHE A 81 -29.19 -9.78 2.31
CA PHE A 81 -28.56 -10.48 1.19
C PHE A 81 -28.03 -11.84 1.67
N ALA A 82 -28.91 -12.83 1.76
CA ALA A 82 -28.52 -14.23 1.90
C ALA A 82 -28.25 -14.82 0.51
N LEU A 83 -26.98 -15.10 0.19
CA LEU A 83 -26.59 -15.78 -1.05
C LEU A 83 -27.18 -17.19 -1.10
N SER A 84 -27.77 -17.56 -2.24
CA SER A 84 -28.35 -18.89 -2.45
C SER A 84 -27.26 -19.97 -2.46
N ALA A 85 -27.63 -21.22 -2.14
CA ALA A 85 -26.70 -22.35 -2.16
C ALA A 85 -26.07 -22.57 -3.56
N ALA A 86 -26.79 -22.25 -4.62
CA ALA A 86 -26.31 -22.31 -6.00
C ALA A 86 -25.21 -21.25 -6.28
N GLU A 87 -25.37 -20.02 -5.77
CA GLU A 87 -24.37 -18.95 -5.92
C GLU A 87 -23.09 -19.25 -5.14
N ARG A 88 -23.22 -19.82 -3.93
CA ARG A 88 -22.05 -20.29 -3.14
C ARG A 88 -21.30 -21.41 -3.87
N SER A 89 -22.03 -22.33 -4.51
CA SER A 89 -21.45 -23.43 -5.30
C SER A 89 -20.75 -22.94 -6.57
N ALA A 90 -21.31 -21.94 -7.25
CA ALA A 90 -20.71 -21.32 -8.43
C ALA A 90 -19.43 -20.54 -8.08
N ILE A 91 -19.42 -19.81 -6.97
CA ILE A 91 -18.24 -19.09 -6.48
C ILE A 91 -17.14 -20.08 -6.05
N ALA A 92 -17.49 -21.16 -5.33
CA ALA A 92 -16.55 -22.22 -4.95
C ALA A 92 -15.93 -22.92 -6.19
N LYS A 93 -16.74 -23.24 -7.21
CA LYS A 93 -16.25 -23.84 -8.47
C LYS A 93 -15.37 -22.88 -9.28
N HIS A 94 -15.64 -21.57 -9.24
CA HIS A 94 -14.84 -20.56 -9.94
C HIS A 94 -13.49 -20.28 -9.23
N LEU A 95 -13.48 -20.36 -7.90
CA LEU A 95 -12.25 -20.31 -7.09
C LEU A 95 -11.40 -21.56 -7.30
N GLN A 96 -12.01 -22.75 -7.37
CA GLN A 96 -11.31 -24.01 -7.61
C GLN A 96 -10.75 -24.14 -9.04
N SER A 97 -11.46 -23.66 -10.06
CA SER A 97 -10.96 -23.70 -11.46
C SER A 97 -9.84 -22.70 -11.75
N SER A 98 -9.63 -21.72 -10.86
CA SER A 98 -8.50 -20.79 -10.89
C SER A 98 -7.23 -21.34 -10.22
N VAL A 99 -7.31 -22.53 -9.62
CA VAL A 99 -6.18 -23.27 -9.04
C VAL A 99 -5.70 -24.30 -10.06
N ARG A 100 -4.85 -23.87 -11.01
CA ARG A 100 -3.81 -24.79 -11.50
C ARG A 100 -2.69 -24.72 -10.50
N SER A 101 -2.55 -25.82 -9.75
CA SER A 101 -1.49 -26.04 -8.76
C SER A 101 -0.14 -26.09 -9.44
N GLU A 102 0.61 -25.00 -9.38
CA GLU A 102 2.07 -25.07 -9.45
C GLU A 102 2.60 -25.49 -8.06
N PRO A 103 3.69 -26.28 -8.00
CA PRO A 103 4.24 -26.73 -6.73
C PRO A 103 4.63 -25.51 -5.89
N ARG A 104 3.91 -25.31 -4.77
CA ARG A 104 4.10 -24.22 -3.82
C ARG A 104 5.45 -24.48 -3.12
N PRO A 105 6.54 -23.72 -3.37
CA PRO A 105 7.70 -23.82 -2.50
C PRO A 105 7.23 -23.47 -1.09
N ALA A 106 7.48 -24.38 -0.15
CA ALA A 106 7.03 -24.23 1.23
C ALA A 106 7.58 -22.90 1.77
N ALA A 107 6.67 -22.04 2.21
CA ALA A 107 7.08 -20.87 2.97
C ALA A 107 7.77 -21.37 4.25
N PRO A 108 8.84 -20.73 4.72
CA PRO A 108 9.15 -20.80 6.13
C PRO A 108 8.02 -20.08 6.86
N THR A 109 7.10 -20.87 7.40
CA THR A 109 5.95 -20.40 8.20
C THR A 109 6.33 -20.22 9.67
N THR A 110 7.60 -20.40 10.06
CA THR A 110 8.01 -20.37 11.46
C THR A 110 9.39 -19.72 11.64
N ALA A 111 9.52 -18.93 12.72
CA ALA A 111 10.80 -18.37 13.17
C ALA A 111 11.79 -19.49 13.50
N ARG A 112 13.04 -19.35 13.02
CA ARG A 112 14.09 -20.36 13.15
C ARG A 112 15.42 -19.71 13.48
N VAL A 113 16.30 -20.44 14.17
CA VAL A 113 17.66 -19.96 14.41
C VAL A 113 18.37 -19.88 13.06
N VAL A 114 18.70 -18.66 12.66
CA VAL A 114 19.42 -18.40 11.41
C VAL A 114 20.90 -18.56 11.71
N PRO A 115 21.63 -19.45 11.02
CA PRO A 115 23.08 -19.49 11.17
C PRO A 115 23.67 -18.14 10.74
N PRO A 116 24.79 -17.69 11.36
CA PRO A 116 25.49 -16.50 10.86
C PRO A 116 25.80 -16.69 9.38
N PRO A 117 25.62 -15.65 8.54
CA PRO A 117 25.85 -15.78 7.10
C PRO A 117 27.30 -16.24 6.88
N GLN A 118 27.44 -17.41 6.26
CA GLN A 118 28.74 -17.93 5.89
C GLN A 118 29.17 -17.25 4.58
N PRO A 119 30.40 -16.75 4.45
CA PRO A 119 30.89 -16.31 3.14
C PRO A 119 30.97 -17.53 2.21
N TRP A 120 30.06 -17.62 1.22
CA TRP A 120 30.13 -18.67 0.21
C TRP A 120 31.21 -18.34 -0.82
N PRO A 121 32.04 -19.33 -1.23
CA PRO A 121 33.21 -19.10 -2.08
C PRO A 121 32.90 -18.68 -3.54
N SER A 122 31.62 -18.59 -3.94
CA SER A 122 31.22 -18.54 -5.35
C SER A 122 30.57 -17.22 -5.80
N VAL A 123 30.18 -16.33 -4.89
CA VAL A 123 29.61 -15.02 -5.25
C VAL A 123 30.63 -13.96 -4.86
N LYS A 124 31.27 -13.32 -5.84
CA LYS A 124 32.05 -12.10 -5.55
C LYS A 124 31.08 -11.08 -4.95
N PRO A 125 31.23 -10.69 -3.66
CA PRO A 125 30.35 -9.67 -3.10
C PRO A 125 30.50 -8.42 -3.96
N ARG A 126 29.38 -7.86 -4.45
CA ARG A 126 29.41 -6.53 -5.05
C ARG A 126 30.03 -5.59 -4.00
N LYS A 127 30.82 -4.59 -4.42
CA LYS A 127 31.38 -3.58 -3.48
C LYS A 127 30.27 -3.14 -2.51
N CYS A 128 30.42 -3.53 -1.25
CA CYS A 128 29.43 -3.28 -0.21
C CYS A 128 29.55 -1.82 0.22
N THR A 129 28.84 -0.92 -0.45
CA THR A 129 28.65 0.47 0.01
C THR A 129 27.63 0.57 1.15
N ALA A 130 27.20 -0.58 1.71
CA ALA A 130 26.28 -0.66 2.83
C ALA A 130 26.75 0.21 4.02
N ASN A 131 28.05 0.23 4.30
CA ASN A 131 28.64 1.02 5.39
C ASN A 131 28.55 2.55 5.17
N GLU A 132 28.27 2.98 3.94
CA GLU A 132 28.15 4.39 3.57
C GLU A 132 26.71 4.89 3.69
N LEU A 133 25.73 3.99 3.76
CA LEU A 133 24.32 4.35 3.84
C LEU A 133 23.97 4.89 5.25
N PRO A 134 23.21 5.99 5.36
CA PRO A 134 22.81 6.54 6.65
C PRO A 134 22.14 5.52 7.58
N ALA A 135 21.26 4.66 7.06
CA ALA A 135 20.61 3.62 7.85
C ALA A 135 21.61 2.66 8.53
N TYR A 136 22.74 2.34 7.87
CA TYR A 136 23.77 1.49 8.47
C TYR A 136 24.57 2.24 9.55
N ARG A 137 24.83 3.53 9.35
CA ARG A 137 25.52 4.37 10.34
C ARG A 137 24.70 4.50 11.62
N HIS A 138 23.38 4.58 11.51
CA HIS A 138 22.43 4.63 12.62
C HIS A 138 21.94 3.25 13.10
N ARG A 139 22.64 2.15 12.74
CA ARG A 139 22.21 0.78 13.06
C ARG A 139 21.94 0.53 14.54
N GLU A 140 22.77 1.08 15.43
CA GLU A 140 22.67 0.84 16.88
C GLU A 140 21.37 1.43 17.45
N GLU A 141 21.07 2.68 17.08
CA GLU A 141 19.84 3.38 17.43
C GLU A 141 18.61 2.68 16.84
N LEU A 142 18.68 2.29 15.56
CA LEU A 142 17.60 1.57 14.88
C LEU A 142 17.26 0.25 15.57
N LEU A 143 18.28 -0.59 15.82
CA LEU A 143 18.09 -1.90 16.45
C LEU A 143 17.63 -1.76 17.90
N ALA A 144 18.20 -0.82 18.66
CA ALA A 144 17.77 -0.54 20.04
C ALA A 144 16.29 -0.11 20.11
N THR A 145 15.87 0.76 19.20
CA THR A 145 14.47 1.24 19.13
C THR A 145 13.52 0.10 18.78
N VAL A 146 13.84 -0.67 17.74
CA VAL A 146 13.03 -1.84 17.34
C VAL A 146 12.95 -2.86 18.47
N ARG A 147 14.03 -3.06 19.25
CA ARG A 147 14.04 -3.97 20.41
C ARG A 147 13.16 -3.48 21.55
N ALA A 148 13.13 -2.18 21.82
CA ALA A 148 12.38 -1.60 22.93
C ALA A 148 10.85 -1.53 22.69
N ALA A 149 10.40 -1.39 21.44
CA ALA A 149 8.99 -1.17 21.11
C ALA A 149 8.30 -2.39 20.47
N ARG A 150 6.97 -2.47 20.57
CA ARG A 150 6.17 -3.46 19.79
C ARG A 150 5.97 -2.96 18.36
N VAL A 151 5.78 -1.65 18.21
CA VAL A 151 5.62 -0.99 16.92
C VAL A 151 6.67 0.10 16.81
N THR A 152 7.45 0.09 15.73
CA THR A 152 8.45 1.13 15.46
C THR A 152 8.17 1.80 14.14
N LEU A 153 8.03 3.12 14.14
CA LEU A 153 7.99 3.92 12.92
C LEU A 153 9.41 4.42 12.60
N VAL A 154 9.96 3.95 11.48
CA VAL A 154 11.25 4.35 10.96
C VAL A 154 11.04 5.38 9.86
N ARG A 155 11.44 6.62 10.13
CA ARG A 155 11.40 7.73 9.18
C ARG A 155 12.76 7.91 8.53
N GLY A 156 12.79 8.46 7.33
CA GLY A 156 14.02 8.92 6.70
C GLY A 156 13.85 9.09 5.20
N ALA A 157 14.57 10.01 4.58
CA ALA A 157 14.40 10.30 3.15
C ALA A 157 14.62 9.08 2.24
N THR A 158 14.17 9.17 1.00
CA THR A 158 14.53 8.19 -0.04
C THR A 158 16.06 8.12 -0.18
N GLY A 159 16.58 6.93 -0.45
CA GLY A 159 18.03 6.71 -0.58
C GLY A 159 18.80 6.57 0.74
N CYS A 160 18.20 6.75 1.92
CA CYS A 160 18.92 6.54 3.19
C CYS A 160 19.17 5.06 3.53
N GLY A 161 18.56 4.12 2.79
CA GLY A 161 18.84 2.68 2.89
C GLY A 161 17.90 1.87 3.79
N LYS A 162 16.75 2.40 4.22
CA LYS A 162 15.79 1.70 5.11
C LYS A 162 15.39 0.31 4.58
N SER A 163 14.90 0.27 3.34
CA SER A 163 14.35 -0.94 2.70
C SER A 163 15.35 -2.06 2.47
N THR A 164 16.66 -1.75 2.48
CA THR A 164 17.73 -2.76 2.33
C THR A 164 18.42 -3.05 3.66
N GLN A 165 18.84 -2.01 4.38
CA GLN A 165 19.68 -2.16 5.57
C GLN A 165 18.90 -2.60 6.80
N LEU A 166 17.69 -2.08 7.05
CA LEU A 166 16.98 -2.42 8.30
C LEU A 166 16.62 -3.91 8.39
N PRO A 167 15.98 -4.55 7.39
CA PRO A 167 15.69 -5.98 7.45
C PRO A 167 16.96 -6.83 7.53
N ARG A 168 18.04 -6.41 6.84
CA ARG A 168 19.36 -7.05 6.90
C ARG A 168 19.98 -6.96 8.29
N LEU A 169 19.94 -5.80 8.94
CA LEU A 169 20.49 -5.60 10.28
C LEU A 169 19.76 -6.43 11.33
N LEU A 170 18.42 -6.49 11.26
CA LEU A 170 17.61 -7.34 12.15
C LEU A 170 17.96 -8.82 11.99
N LEU A 171 18.16 -9.28 10.75
CA LEU A 171 18.58 -10.64 10.45
C LEU A 171 19.96 -10.94 11.05
N LEU A 172 20.94 -10.05 10.84
CA LEU A 172 22.31 -10.21 11.33
C LEU A 172 22.37 -10.18 12.87
N GLU A 173 21.61 -9.31 13.51
CA GLU A 173 21.50 -9.26 14.97
C GLU A 173 20.99 -10.59 15.53
N ALA A 174 19.90 -11.11 14.97
CA ALA A 174 19.33 -12.38 15.42
C ALA A 174 20.27 -13.56 15.18
N ALA A 175 20.98 -13.57 14.04
CA ALA A 175 21.97 -14.60 13.74
C ALA A 175 23.18 -14.54 14.69
N THR A 176 23.63 -13.33 15.05
CA THR A 176 24.71 -13.12 16.03
C THR A 176 24.30 -13.54 17.44
N ALA A 177 23.05 -13.28 17.81
CA ALA A 177 22.48 -13.67 19.10
C ALA A 177 22.06 -15.16 19.17
N GLY A 178 22.06 -15.88 18.04
CA GLY A 178 21.56 -17.26 17.96
C GLY A 178 20.06 -17.38 18.22
N THR A 179 19.28 -16.32 18.01
CA THR A 179 17.83 -16.28 18.28
C THR A 179 17.00 -16.64 17.06
N PRO A 180 15.83 -17.28 17.23
CA PRO A 180 14.93 -17.54 16.12
C PRO A 180 14.47 -16.25 15.42
N CYS A 181 14.59 -16.21 14.10
CA CYS A 181 14.24 -15.07 13.27
C CYS A 181 13.45 -15.50 12.04
N ALA A 182 12.39 -14.76 11.76
CA ALA A 182 11.63 -14.78 10.52
C ALA A 182 11.10 -13.37 10.28
N ILE A 183 11.54 -12.75 9.20
CA ILE A 183 11.25 -11.38 8.83
C ILE A 183 10.48 -11.40 7.52
N VAL A 184 9.32 -10.75 7.50
CA VAL A 184 8.57 -10.49 6.27
C VAL A 184 8.52 -8.99 6.02
N VAL A 185 8.87 -8.58 4.80
CA VAL A 185 8.86 -7.18 4.38
C VAL A 185 7.81 -6.99 3.29
N ALA A 186 6.73 -6.29 3.60
CA ALA A 186 5.71 -5.91 2.63
C ALA A 186 6.17 -4.72 1.80
N GLN A 187 6.00 -4.85 0.49
CA GLN A 187 6.30 -3.84 -0.52
C GLN A 187 5.03 -3.57 -1.35
N PRO A 188 4.73 -2.31 -1.70
CA PRO A 188 3.55 -2.01 -2.51
C PRO A 188 3.68 -2.53 -3.95
N ARG A 189 4.91 -2.71 -4.46
CA ARG A 189 5.17 -3.03 -5.86
C ARG A 189 5.93 -4.34 -6.01
N ARG A 190 5.49 -5.18 -6.96
CA ARG A 190 6.11 -6.47 -7.27
C ARG A 190 7.59 -6.35 -7.62
N LEU A 191 7.93 -5.41 -8.51
CA LEU A 191 9.32 -5.20 -8.94
C LEU A 191 10.21 -4.76 -7.77
N ALA A 192 9.69 -3.93 -6.85
CA ALA A 192 10.44 -3.51 -5.66
C ALA A 192 10.75 -4.69 -4.74
N ALA A 193 9.77 -5.56 -4.47
CA ALA A 193 9.99 -6.77 -3.67
C ALA A 193 11.09 -7.68 -4.25
N MET A 194 11.04 -7.92 -5.56
CA MET A 194 12.02 -8.76 -6.26
C MET A 194 13.42 -8.13 -6.24
N ALA A 195 13.53 -6.85 -6.61
CA ALA A 195 14.81 -6.14 -6.69
C ALA A 195 15.47 -5.97 -5.30
N LEU A 196 14.67 -5.71 -4.25
CA LEU A 196 15.19 -5.60 -2.89
C LEU A 196 15.69 -6.96 -2.37
N ALA A 197 14.97 -8.04 -2.62
CA ALA A 197 15.42 -9.38 -2.24
C ALA A 197 16.74 -9.76 -2.93
N GLU A 198 16.86 -9.50 -4.23
CA GLU A 198 18.11 -9.72 -4.97
C GLU A 198 19.26 -8.86 -4.45
N ARG A 199 18.98 -7.58 -4.17
CA ARG A 199 19.97 -6.65 -3.62
C ARG A 199 20.46 -7.10 -2.26
N VAL A 200 19.56 -7.42 -1.34
CA VAL A 200 19.92 -7.83 0.03
C VAL A 200 20.61 -9.19 0.05
N ALA A 201 20.15 -10.17 -0.74
CA ALA A 201 20.85 -11.45 -0.89
C ALA A 201 22.31 -11.24 -1.37
N SER A 202 22.52 -10.38 -2.36
CA SER A 202 23.86 -10.04 -2.84
C SER A 202 24.72 -9.35 -1.78
N GLU A 203 24.15 -8.51 -0.91
CA GLU A 203 24.87 -7.85 0.19
C GLU A 203 25.17 -8.80 1.36
N LEU A 204 24.49 -9.95 1.43
CA LEU A 204 24.77 -11.05 2.35
C LEU A 204 25.80 -12.05 1.76
N GLY A 205 26.20 -11.89 0.49
CA GLY A 205 27.10 -12.84 -0.19
C GLY A 205 26.40 -14.09 -0.73
N GLU A 206 25.07 -14.05 -0.89
CA GLU A 206 24.23 -15.17 -1.28
C GLU A 206 23.44 -14.90 -2.56
N GLY A 207 22.86 -15.97 -3.14
CA GLY A 207 21.82 -15.88 -4.17
C GLY A 207 20.42 -15.75 -3.57
N VAL A 208 19.51 -15.09 -4.29
CA VAL A 208 18.10 -15.02 -3.90
C VAL A 208 17.50 -16.43 -3.78
N GLY A 209 16.78 -16.70 -2.69
CA GLY A 209 16.23 -18.02 -2.36
C GLY A 209 17.01 -18.80 -1.30
N GLY A 210 18.20 -18.32 -0.90
CA GLY A 210 18.89 -18.75 0.32
C GLY A 210 18.26 -18.12 1.56
N VAL A 211 19.06 -17.45 2.40
CA VAL A 211 18.58 -16.78 3.63
C VAL A 211 17.65 -15.61 3.32
N CYS A 212 17.83 -14.95 2.16
CA CYS A 212 16.97 -13.88 1.68
C CYS A 212 16.24 -14.27 0.39
N GLY A 213 14.93 -14.03 0.34
CA GLY A 213 14.07 -14.42 -0.77
C GLY A 213 12.91 -13.46 -1.01
N TYR A 214 12.07 -13.77 -1.99
CA TYR A 214 10.82 -13.05 -2.22
C TYR A 214 9.64 -13.97 -2.56
N ARG A 215 8.43 -13.45 -2.38
CA ARG A 215 7.20 -14.06 -2.86
C ARG A 215 6.20 -13.01 -3.33
N VAL A 216 5.85 -13.08 -4.60
CA VAL A 216 4.90 -12.19 -5.25
C VAL A 216 3.85 -13.03 -6.01
N ARG A 217 2.80 -12.40 -6.54
CA ARG A 217 1.78 -13.16 -7.27
C ARG A 217 2.37 -13.83 -8.52
N GLY A 218 2.31 -15.15 -8.55
CA GLY A 218 2.75 -15.97 -9.69
C GLY A 218 4.27 -16.13 -9.80
N ASP A 219 5.03 -15.75 -8.77
CA ASP A 219 6.49 -15.92 -8.77
C ASP A 219 7.02 -15.93 -7.33
N ALA A 220 7.87 -16.89 -7.00
CA ALA A 220 8.43 -17.05 -5.66
C ALA A 220 9.84 -17.63 -5.73
N ARG A 221 10.76 -17.01 -4.99
CA ARG A 221 12.12 -17.52 -4.76
C ARG A 221 12.40 -17.46 -3.27
N ALA A 222 11.94 -18.49 -2.58
CA ALA A 222 12.16 -18.72 -1.16
C ALA A 222 12.28 -20.23 -0.93
N SER A 223 13.06 -20.61 0.07
CA SER A 223 13.30 -22.00 0.47
C SER A 223 13.01 -22.18 1.96
N ALA A 224 13.20 -23.40 2.47
CA ALA A 224 13.11 -23.67 3.91
C ALA A 224 14.19 -22.96 4.74
N GLU A 225 15.25 -22.45 4.09
CA GLU A 225 16.35 -21.71 4.70
C GLU A 225 16.08 -20.19 4.73
N THR A 226 15.08 -19.70 3.99
CA THR A 226 14.79 -18.28 3.91
C THR A 226 14.28 -17.74 5.24
N ALA A 227 14.99 -16.78 5.81
CA ALA A 227 14.59 -16.10 7.05
C ALA A 227 14.12 -14.66 6.81
N LEU A 228 14.54 -14.04 5.70
CA LEU A 228 14.10 -12.72 5.26
C LEU A 228 13.34 -12.85 3.93
N THR A 229 12.04 -12.58 3.93
CA THR A 229 11.20 -12.67 2.74
C THR A 229 10.58 -11.32 2.38
N TYR A 230 10.87 -10.81 1.19
CA TYR A 230 10.16 -9.67 0.61
C TYR A 230 8.89 -10.14 -0.08
N VAL A 231 7.76 -9.51 0.21
CA VAL A 231 6.46 -9.87 -0.37
C VAL A 231 5.71 -8.64 -0.83
N THR A 232 4.80 -8.81 -1.78
CA THR A 232 3.82 -7.74 -2.05
C THR A 232 2.80 -7.65 -0.91
N THR A 233 2.27 -6.45 -0.63
CA THR A 233 1.24 -6.24 0.40
C THR A 233 0.08 -7.23 0.29
N GLY A 234 -0.51 -7.41 -0.91
CA GLY A 234 -1.56 -8.40 -1.14
C GLY A 234 -1.16 -9.88 -0.90
N VAL A 235 0.12 -10.24 -0.95
CA VAL A 235 0.59 -11.59 -0.57
C VAL A 235 0.61 -11.71 0.95
N LEU A 236 1.09 -10.68 1.67
CA LEU A 236 1.08 -10.69 3.14
C LEU A 236 -0.34 -10.75 3.72
N LEU A 237 -1.28 -10.01 3.13
CA LEU A 237 -2.69 -10.07 3.52
C LEU A 237 -3.27 -11.49 3.44
N ARG A 238 -2.94 -12.26 2.39
CA ARG A 238 -3.36 -13.67 2.28
C ARG A 238 -2.72 -14.57 3.32
N LEU A 239 -1.49 -14.30 3.73
CA LEU A 239 -0.85 -15.06 4.81
C LEU A 239 -1.53 -14.78 6.15
N LEU A 240 -1.93 -13.54 6.38
CA LEU A 240 -2.69 -13.13 7.57
C LEU A 240 -4.11 -13.73 7.61
N GLU A 241 -4.69 -14.08 6.45
CA GLU A 241 -5.94 -14.84 6.39
C GLU A 241 -5.74 -16.30 6.86
N GLU A 242 -4.56 -16.89 6.57
CA GLU A 242 -4.20 -18.25 6.99
C GLU A 242 -3.72 -18.30 8.47
N ASP A 243 -2.92 -17.33 8.89
CA ASP A 243 -2.40 -17.15 10.26
C ASP A 243 -2.60 -15.70 10.73
N ALA A 244 -3.75 -15.45 11.36
CA ALA A 244 -4.12 -14.14 11.89
C ALA A 244 -3.26 -13.69 13.08
N ALA A 245 -2.55 -14.61 13.74
CA ALA A 245 -1.75 -14.34 14.93
C ALA A 245 -0.29 -14.03 14.60
N LEU A 246 0.13 -14.17 13.33
CA LEU A 246 1.52 -13.99 12.88
C LEU A 246 2.52 -14.83 13.67
N GLN A 247 2.12 -16.01 14.15
CA GLN A 247 2.97 -16.87 14.99
C GLN A 247 4.26 -17.28 14.28
N GLY A 248 4.22 -17.28 12.95
CA GLY A 248 5.36 -17.58 12.11
C GLY A 248 6.46 -16.53 12.04
N PHE A 249 6.18 -15.28 12.44
CA PHE A 249 7.08 -14.14 12.19
C PHE A 249 7.59 -13.51 13.47
N SER A 250 8.91 -13.30 13.53
CA SER A 250 9.54 -12.47 14.56
C SER A 250 9.31 -10.98 14.30
N HIS A 251 9.33 -10.59 13.02
CA HIS A 251 9.23 -9.20 12.58
C HIS A 251 8.36 -9.10 11.32
N VAL A 252 7.45 -8.15 11.33
CA VAL A 252 6.67 -7.74 10.15
C VAL A 252 7.03 -6.30 9.82
N VAL A 253 7.61 -6.10 8.65
CA VAL A 253 8.00 -4.77 8.16
C VAL A 253 7.03 -4.35 7.06
N VAL A 254 6.44 -3.17 7.20
CA VAL A 254 5.59 -2.56 6.17
C VAL A 254 6.35 -1.38 5.59
N ASP A 255 6.84 -1.53 4.36
CA ASP A 255 7.55 -0.46 3.68
C ASP A 255 6.60 0.45 2.91
N GLU A 256 7.08 1.67 2.65
CA GLU A 256 6.37 2.68 1.88
C GLU A 256 4.94 2.95 2.36
N VAL A 257 4.74 3.01 3.69
CA VAL A 257 3.41 3.33 4.26
C VAL A 257 2.89 4.70 3.83
N HIS A 258 3.79 5.54 3.33
CA HIS A 258 3.53 6.86 2.78
C HIS A 258 2.74 6.85 1.46
N GLU A 259 2.72 5.74 0.72
CA GLU A 259 1.91 5.63 -0.50
C GLU A 259 0.40 5.53 -0.19
N ARG A 260 0.01 5.30 1.07
CA ARG A 260 -1.37 5.14 1.57
C ARG A 260 -2.30 4.36 0.64
N SER A 261 -1.80 3.22 0.15
CA SER A 261 -2.63 2.33 -0.65
C SER A 261 -3.70 1.66 0.21
N VAL A 262 -4.85 1.34 -0.38
CA VAL A 262 -5.92 0.59 0.32
C VAL A 262 -5.40 -0.73 0.88
N GLU A 263 -4.52 -1.42 0.16
CA GLU A 263 -3.91 -2.67 0.64
C GLU A 263 -3.06 -2.45 1.88
N THR A 264 -2.28 -1.37 1.90
CA THR A 264 -1.42 -1.02 3.04
C THR A 264 -2.28 -0.70 4.25
N ASP A 265 -3.34 0.11 4.10
CA ASP A 265 -4.23 0.46 5.20
C ASP A 265 -4.98 -0.76 5.77
N LEU A 266 -5.43 -1.67 4.90
CA LEU A 266 -6.01 -2.96 5.31
C LEU A 266 -4.99 -3.82 6.05
N LEU A 267 -3.74 -3.83 5.60
CA LEU A 267 -2.66 -4.54 6.29
C LEU A 267 -2.41 -3.94 7.68
N LEU A 268 -2.33 -2.62 7.81
CA LEU A 268 -2.17 -1.96 9.11
C LEU A 268 -3.31 -2.29 10.07
N LEU A 269 -4.55 -2.39 9.57
CA LEU A 269 -5.70 -2.85 10.35
C LEU A 269 -5.55 -4.30 10.82
N ALA A 270 -5.12 -5.20 9.94
CA ALA A 270 -4.88 -6.59 10.29
C ALA A 270 -3.77 -6.73 11.35
N LEU A 271 -2.65 -6.01 11.18
CA LEU A 271 -1.53 -6.00 12.12
C LEU A 271 -1.94 -5.46 13.50
N ARG A 272 -2.69 -4.36 13.53
CA ARG A 272 -3.23 -3.78 14.77
C ARG A 272 -4.10 -4.79 15.52
N ARG A 273 -4.93 -5.56 14.81
CA ARG A 273 -5.74 -6.63 15.40
C ARG A 273 -4.91 -7.80 15.90
N ALA A 274 -3.91 -8.23 15.14
CA ALA A 274 -3.00 -9.30 15.56
C ALA A 274 -2.24 -8.93 16.84
N LEU A 275 -1.74 -7.69 16.94
CA LEU A 275 -1.09 -7.16 18.14
C LEU A 275 -2.03 -7.11 19.34
N ALA A 276 -3.28 -6.63 19.15
CA ALA A 276 -4.30 -6.62 20.20
C ALA A 276 -4.68 -8.03 20.68
N ALA A 277 -4.62 -9.02 19.79
CA ALA A 277 -4.85 -10.42 20.10
C ALA A 277 -3.63 -11.12 20.76
N GLY A 278 -2.55 -10.39 21.04
CA GLY A 278 -1.40 -10.90 21.77
C GLY A 278 -0.27 -11.45 20.90
N SER A 279 -0.22 -11.12 19.61
CA SER A 279 0.92 -11.50 18.75
C SER A 279 2.25 -11.02 19.34
N SER A 280 3.24 -11.90 19.33
CA SER A 280 4.62 -11.62 19.78
C SER A 280 5.46 -10.94 18.71
N ALA A 281 4.97 -10.83 17.48
CA ALA A 281 5.70 -10.22 16.37
C ALA A 281 5.93 -8.72 16.61
N LYS A 282 7.13 -8.25 16.29
CA LYS A 282 7.43 -6.81 16.24
C LYS A 282 6.99 -6.25 14.90
N VAL A 283 6.28 -5.12 14.90
CA VAL A 283 5.85 -4.42 13.68
C VAL A 283 6.75 -3.21 13.43
N VAL A 284 7.25 -3.08 12.22
CA VAL A 284 8.08 -1.96 11.79
C VAL A 284 7.43 -1.28 10.60
N LEU A 285 7.16 0.01 10.71
CA LEU A 285 6.61 0.82 9.64
C LEU A 285 7.73 1.69 9.07
N MET A 286 7.97 1.63 7.76
CA MET A 286 8.99 2.45 7.11
C MET A 286 8.34 3.51 6.23
N SER A 287 8.77 4.77 6.39
CA SER A 287 8.19 5.92 5.71
C SER A 287 9.26 6.92 5.28
N ALA A 288 9.07 7.52 4.10
CA ALA A 288 9.96 8.56 3.61
C ALA A 288 9.72 9.92 4.29
N THR A 289 8.46 10.34 4.35
CA THR A 289 8.09 11.75 4.61
C THR A 289 6.84 11.95 5.46
N VAL A 290 6.19 10.89 5.95
CA VAL A 290 4.88 11.05 6.61
C VAL A 290 5.03 11.56 8.05
N PRO A 291 4.10 12.41 8.53
CA PRO A 291 3.97 12.71 9.95
C PRO A 291 3.82 11.43 10.78
N ALA A 292 4.54 11.34 11.90
CA ALA A 292 4.52 10.15 12.75
C ALA A 292 3.21 9.99 13.53
N ALA A 293 2.62 11.11 13.96
CA ALA A 293 1.53 11.15 14.92
C ALA A 293 0.33 10.24 14.54
N PRO A 294 -0.20 10.25 13.30
CA PRO A 294 -1.34 9.40 12.96
C PRO A 294 -1.07 7.90 13.14
N TYR A 295 0.13 7.43 12.80
CA TYR A 295 0.48 6.01 12.99
C TYR A 295 0.70 5.70 14.47
N CYS A 296 1.33 6.60 15.21
CA CYS A 296 1.54 6.44 16.65
C CYS A 296 0.21 6.32 17.39
N GLU A 297 -0.71 7.25 17.17
CA GLU A 297 -2.06 7.24 17.76
C GLU A 297 -2.84 5.98 17.37
N TYR A 298 -2.77 5.60 16.09
CA TYR A 298 -3.47 4.44 15.58
C TYR A 298 -3.06 3.13 16.28
N PHE A 299 -1.77 2.90 16.48
CA PHE A 299 -1.29 1.69 17.14
C PHE A 299 -1.33 1.77 18.67
N ALA A 300 -1.10 2.96 19.26
CA ALA A 300 -1.19 3.16 20.71
C ALA A 300 -2.57 2.78 21.26
N ALA A 301 -3.64 3.07 20.52
CA ALA A 301 -5.01 2.73 20.93
C ALA A 301 -5.29 1.22 21.07
N SER A 302 -4.39 0.32 20.64
CA SER A 302 -4.59 -1.15 20.71
C SER A 302 -3.56 -1.89 21.52
N LEU A 303 -2.43 -1.25 21.81
CA LEU A 303 -1.42 -1.75 22.71
C LEU A 303 -1.83 -1.29 24.11
N GLY A 304 -2.52 -2.15 24.87
CA GLY A 304 -2.87 -1.84 26.27
C GLY A 304 -1.64 -1.46 27.11
N GLY A 305 -1.84 -0.90 28.31
CA GLY A 305 -0.75 -0.37 29.17
C GLY A 305 0.35 -1.36 29.59
N GLY A 306 0.26 -2.64 29.20
CA GLY A 306 1.25 -3.68 29.44
C GLY A 306 2.37 -3.68 28.40
N GLY A 307 3.33 -2.75 28.56
CA GLY A 307 4.73 -2.92 28.16
C GLY A 307 5.01 -3.25 26.70
N GLY A 308 5.16 -2.20 25.88
CA GLY A 308 5.62 -2.30 24.50
C GLY A 308 4.92 -1.26 23.64
N GLY A 309 5.25 0.02 23.86
CA GLY A 309 4.59 1.13 23.18
C GLY A 309 4.93 1.23 21.69
N VAL A 310 4.55 2.37 21.12
CA VAL A 310 4.97 2.79 19.78
C VAL A 310 6.18 3.71 19.91
N ALA A 311 7.25 3.42 19.18
CA ALA A 311 8.44 4.27 19.12
C ALA A 311 8.65 4.84 17.72
N VAL A 312 9.36 5.96 17.63
CA VAL A 312 9.74 6.61 16.37
C VAL A 312 11.25 6.78 16.36
N VAL A 313 11.87 6.46 15.22
CA VAL A 313 13.30 6.70 14.97
C VAL A 313 13.45 7.32 13.59
N GLU A 314 14.34 8.30 13.48
CA GLU A 314 14.58 9.05 12.26
C GLU A 314 15.99 8.82 11.74
N VAL A 315 16.08 8.32 10.51
CA VAL A 315 17.34 8.11 9.80
C VAL A 315 17.58 9.33 8.91
N PRO A 316 18.68 10.08 9.13
CA PRO A 316 18.97 11.24 8.31
C PRO A 316 19.16 10.86 6.84
N GLY A 317 18.65 11.70 5.95
CA GLY A 317 18.82 11.56 4.51
C GLY A 317 20.12 12.18 4.01
N ARG A 318 20.59 11.73 2.85
CA ARG A 318 21.55 12.47 2.03
C ARG A 318 20.89 12.73 0.68
N THR A 319 20.51 13.96 0.43
CA THR A 319 20.07 14.41 -0.90
C THR A 319 21.18 15.27 -1.50
N TYR A 320 21.31 15.21 -2.82
CA TYR A 320 22.04 16.22 -3.55
C TYR A 320 21.13 17.44 -3.70
N PRO A 321 21.67 18.67 -3.74
CA PRO A 321 20.86 19.84 -4.06
C PRO A 321 20.20 19.63 -5.42
N VAL A 322 18.87 19.74 -5.47
CA VAL A 322 18.08 19.68 -6.69
C VAL A 322 17.48 21.06 -6.88
N GLU A 323 17.72 21.66 -8.05
CA GLU A 323 17.10 22.93 -8.43
C GLU A 323 15.69 22.66 -8.97
N GLU A 324 14.71 23.38 -8.43
CA GLU A 324 13.32 23.30 -8.88
C GLU A 324 13.09 24.40 -9.92
N LEU A 325 12.75 23.99 -11.14
CA LEU A 325 12.40 24.87 -12.24
C LEU A 325 10.90 24.72 -12.54
N PHE A 326 10.21 25.83 -12.71
CA PHE A 326 8.79 25.88 -13.02
C PHE A 326 8.56 26.03 -14.52
N LEU A 327 7.29 26.11 -14.94
CA LEU A 327 6.94 26.16 -16.36
C LEU A 327 7.56 27.37 -17.05
N GLU A 328 7.56 28.52 -16.39
CA GLU A 328 8.18 29.77 -16.82
C GLU A 328 9.68 29.62 -17.06
N ASP A 329 10.40 28.91 -16.19
CA ASP A 329 11.81 28.62 -16.34
C ASP A 329 12.03 27.67 -17.50
N ALA A 330 11.19 26.64 -17.65
CA ALA A 330 11.27 25.70 -18.74
C ALA A 330 11.04 26.38 -20.10
N VAL A 331 10.04 27.26 -20.22
CA VAL A 331 9.75 28.01 -21.45
C VAL A 331 10.91 28.96 -21.77
N SER A 332 11.37 29.71 -20.76
CA SER A 332 12.52 30.63 -20.90
C SER A 332 13.81 29.91 -21.32
N ASN A 333 14.14 28.79 -20.67
CA ASN A 333 15.38 28.05 -20.88
C ASN A 333 15.40 27.24 -22.18
N THR A 334 14.23 26.78 -22.65
CA THR A 334 14.13 25.97 -23.88
C THR A 334 13.79 26.79 -25.12
N GLY A 335 13.31 28.03 -24.96
CA GLY A 335 12.74 28.81 -26.06
C GLY A 335 11.50 28.15 -26.67
N TYR A 336 10.80 27.30 -25.91
CA TYR A 336 9.65 26.58 -26.41
C TYR A 336 8.53 27.54 -26.82
N ALA A 337 8.29 27.63 -28.12
CA ALA A 337 7.13 28.30 -28.68
C ALA A 337 6.04 27.26 -28.98
N CYS A 338 4.84 27.48 -28.46
CA CYS A 338 3.70 26.66 -28.83
C CYS A 338 3.42 26.87 -30.32
N ALA A 339 3.51 25.80 -31.13
CA ALA A 339 3.12 25.89 -32.54
C ALA A 339 1.65 26.28 -32.60
N ALA A 340 1.35 27.39 -33.27
CA ALA A 340 0.01 27.97 -33.33
C ALA A 340 -1.05 26.89 -33.60
N ALA A 341 -1.98 26.80 -32.66
CA ALA A 341 -3.28 26.14 -32.72
C ALA A 341 -3.56 25.36 -34.01
N SER A 342 -3.47 24.03 -33.95
CA SER A 342 -4.42 23.25 -34.75
C SER A 342 -5.82 23.66 -34.30
N ALA A 343 -6.81 23.67 -35.20
CA ALA A 343 -8.17 24.20 -35.01
C ALA A 343 -9.02 23.59 -33.84
N ARG A 344 -8.39 22.93 -32.88
CA ARG A 344 -8.95 22.43 -31.61
C ARG A 344 -8.64 23.35 -30.41
N ASP A 345 -7.78 24.36 -30.56
CA ASP A 345 -7.48 25.33 -29.50
C ASP A 345 -8.44 26.53 -29.56
N THR A 346 -9.75 26.27 -29.54
CA THR A 346 -10.68 27.29 -29.06
C THR A 346 -10.39 27.46 -27.57
N PRO A 347 -10.07 28.67 -27.09
CA PRO A 347 -9.98 28.91 -25.66
C PRO A 347 -11.27 28.39 -25.02
N LEU A 348 -11.16 27.50 -24.04
CA LEU A 348 -12.31 27.19 -23.19
C LEU A 348 -12.78 28.53 -22.61
N PRO A 349 -14.08 28.86 -22.67
CA PRO A 349 -14.58 30.09 -22.07
C PRO A 349 -14.12 30.09 -20.62
N VAL A 350 -13.36 31.13 -20.27
CA VAL A 350 -12.89 31.33 -18.90
C VAL A 350 -14.14 31.67 -18.10
N GLU A 351 -14.77 30.66 -17.50
CA GLU A 351 -15.79 30.88 -16.48
C GLU A 351 -15.14 31.77 -15.41
N PRO A 352 -15.71 32.95 -15.11
CA PRO A 352 -15.14 33.83 -14.11
C PRO A 352 -14.99 33.04 -12.81
N SER A 353 -13.78 33.08 -12.24
CA SER A 353 -13.54 32.41 -10.97
C SER A 353 -14.58 32.89 -9.96
N LEU A 354 -15.06 31.98 -9.09
CA LEU A 354 -16.02 32.31 -8.02
C LEU A 354 -15.60 33.55 -7.21
N GLY A 355 -14.29 33.82 -7.10
CA GLY A 355 -13.75 35.01 -6.45
C GLY A 355 -13.98 36.32 -7.22
N ALA A 356 -13.96 36.31 -8.56
CA ALA A 356 -14.23 37.50 -9.38
C ALA A 356 -15.73 37.83 -9.40
N ALA A 357 -16.60 36.82 -9.47
CA ALA A 357 -18.04 36.99 -9.37
C ALA A 357 -18.47 37.50 -7.98
N ALA A 358 -17.84 36.99 -6.90
CA ALA A 358 -18.08 37.48 -5.55
C ALA A 358 -17.63 38.93 -5.35
N LYS A 359 -16.50 39.35 -5.93
CA LYS A 359 -16.03 40.75 -5.91
C LYS A 359 -16.97 41.70 -6.66
N ALA A 360 -17.48 41.26 -7.81
CA ALA A 360 -18.44 42.06 -8.58
C ALA A 360 -19.79 42.19 -7.87
N ALA A 361 -20.26 41.13 -7.20
CA ALA A 361 -21.49 41.17 -6.40
C ALA A 361 -21.35 42.07 -5.16
N ALA A 362 -20.20 42.05 -4.48
CA ALA A 362 -19.92 42.93 -3.34
C ALA A 362 -19.87 44.41 -3.76
N ALA A 363 -19.21 44.73 -4.87
CA ALA A 363 -19.14 46.09 -5.39
C ALA A 363 -20.51 46.62 -5.87
N ALA A 364 -21.38 45.75 -6.40
CA ALA A 364 -22.73 46.11 -6.79
C ALA A 364 -23.66 46.36 -5.58
N SER A 365 -23.46 45.64 -4.46
CA SER A 365 -24.17 45.88 -3.21
C SER A 365 -23.78 47.23 -2.60
N GLU A 366 -22.49 47.54 -2.53
CA GLU A 366 -22.00 48.82 -2.00
C GLU A 366 -22.49 50.03 -2.83
N ALA A 367 -22.59 49.88 -4.16
CA ALA A 367 -23.13 50.92 -5.03
C ALA A 367 -24.66 51.09 -4.87
N ALA A 368 -25.39 50.02 -4.60
CA ALA A 368 -26.83 50.07 -4.35
C ALA A 368 -27.16 50.69 -2.99
N ASP A 369 -26.38 50.37 -1.95
CA ASP A 369 -26.53 50.94 -0.62
C ASP A 369 -26.17 52.43 -0.59
N ALA A 370 -25.18 52.86 -1.36
CA ALA A 370 -24.84 54.28 -1.53
C ALA A 370 -25.91 55.08 -2.28
N ALA A 371 -26.61 54.45 -3.23
CA ALA A 371 -27.71 55.08 -3.97
C ALA A 371 -29.03 55.13 -3.19
N ALA A 372 -29.21 54.28 -2.18
CA ALA A 372 -30.36 54.31 -1.27
C ALA A 372 -30.19 55.30 -0.10
N ALA A 373 -28.95 55.74 0.17
CA ALA A 373 -28.59 56.70 1.22
C ALA A 373 -28.53 58.17 0.74
N ALA A 374 -28.63 58.40 -0.59
CA ALA A 374 -28.74 59.72 -1.23
C ALA A 374 -30.19 59.95 -1.67
#